data_AF-A0A2D5Z7F7-F1
#
_entry.id   AF-A0A2D5Z7F7-F1
#
_cell.length_a   1.000
_cell.length_b   1.000
_cell.length_c   1.000
_cell.angle_alpha   90.00
_cell.angle_beta   90.00
_cell.angle_gamma   90.00
#
_symmetry.space_group_name_H-M   'P 1'
#
loop_
_entity.id
_entity.type
_entity.pdbx_description
1 polymer ?
#
loop_
_entity_poly.entity_id
_entity_poly.type
_entity_poly.pdbx_seq_one_letter_code
_entity_poly.pdbx_strand_id
1 'polypeptide(L)' 'MAPNRPHIVIIIADEFRADGLGHLGNPAAVTQDADRLIRDGVSFRHAYCQVAECTPSRASFLTGWYPHTWGHRDRRGRVD' A
#
# COMPACT_ATOMS: atom_id res chain seq x y z
N MET A 1 18.38 -8.79 -23.57
CA MET A 1 17.73 -8.15 -22.40
C MET A 1 18.01 -6.66 -22.51
N ALA A 2 16.99 -5.79 -22.55
CA ALA A 2 17.24 -4.35 -22.71
C ALA A 2 18.15 -3.89 -21.56
N PRO A 3 19.32 -3.29 -21.84
CA PRO A 3 20.15 -2.73 -20.79
C PRO A 3 19.30 -1.66 -20.10
N ASN A 4 19.23 -1.69 -18.76
CA ASN A 4 18.53 -0.70 -17.94
C ASN A 4 17.02 -0.91 -17.62
N ARG A 5 16.50 -2.15 -17.62
CA ARG A 5 15.15 -2.41 -17.06
C ARG A 5 15.23 -2.55 -15.52
N PRO A 6 14.63 -1.64 -14.73
CA PRO A 6 14.67 -1.73 -13.28
C PRO A 6 13.86 -2.92 -12.78
N HIS A 7 14.26 -3.48 -11.64
CA HIS A 7 13.42 -4.40 -10.88
C HIS A 7 12.46 -3.59 -10.01
N ILE A 8 11.17 -3.95 -10.06
CA ILE A 8 10.13 -3.32 -9.24
C ILE A 8 9.74 -4.32 -8.15
N VAL A 9 9.96 -3.96 -6.89
CA VAL A 9 9.57 -4.75 -5.72
C VAL A 9 8.48 -4.01 -4.98
N ILE A 10 7.33 -4.65 -4.81
CA ILE A 10 6.19 -4.09 -4.08
C ILE A 10 6.05 -4.84 -2.75
N ILE A 11 6.15 -4.11 -1.63
CA ILE A 11 5.98 -4.64 -0.28
C ILE A 11 4.67 -4.06 0.28
N ILE A 12 3.74 -4.92 0.69
CA ILE A 12 2.43 -4.53 1.23
C ILE A 12 2.28 -5.17 2.61
N ALA A 13 2.19 -4.36 3.65
CA ALA A 13 1.83 -4.80 4.99
C ALA A 13 0.30 -4.85 5.13
N ASP A 14 -0.24 -5.90 5.76
CA ASP A 14 -1.67 -6.02 6.03
C ASP A 14 -2.01 -5.35 7.36
N GLU A 15 -3.19 -4.71 7.42
CA GLU A 15 -3.71 -4.02 8.61
C GLU A 15 -2.75 -2.99 9.24
N PHE A 16 -1.81 -2.45 8.45
CA PHE A 16 -0.80 -1.51 8.93
C PHE A 16 -1.34 -0.08 8.99
N ARG A 17 -1.31 0.52 10.17
CA ARG A 17 -1.81 1.89 10.38
C ARG A 17 -0.88 2.94 9.76
N ALA A 18 -1.47 4.04 9.29
CA ALA A 18 -0.73 5.16 8.73
C ALA A 18 0.24 5.82 9.72
N ASP A 19 0.01 5.72 11.03
CA ASP A 19 0.89 6.21 12.09
C ASP A 19 1.80 5.11 12.68
N GLY A 20 1.95 3.97 12.00
CA GLY A 20 2.71 2.82 12.50
C GLY A 20 4.24 2.94 12.38
N LEU A 21 4.77 3.96 11.68
CA LEU A 21 6.20 4.10 11.38
C LEU A 21 6.87 5.12 12.31
N GLY A 22 8.11 4.81 12.71
CA GLY A 22 8.94 5.68 13.54
C GLY A 22 9.18 7.05 12.90
N HIS A 23 9.49 7.10 11.60
CA HIS A 23 9.70 8.37 10.90
C HIS A 23 8.45 9.26 10.80
N LEU A 24 7.25 8.69 11.04
CA LEU A 24 6.00 9.44 11.11
C LEU A 24 5.68 9.93 12.54
N GLY A 25 6.60 9.74 13.49
CA GLY A 25 6.52 10.26 14.85
C GLY A 25 5.97 9.29 15.88
N ASN A 26 5.85 7.99 15.57
CA ASN A 26 5.38 7.00 16.54
C ASN A 26 6.50 6.60 17.52
N PRO A 27 6.38 6.92 18.83
CA PRO A 27 7.44 6.65 19.81
C PRO A 27 7.57 5.16 20.17
N ALA A 28 6.54 4.35 19.88
CA ALA A 28 6.53 2.92 20.15
C ALA A 28 6.96 2.06 18.95
N ALA A 29 7.15 2.67 17.78
CA ALA A 29 7.49 1.95 16.56
C ALA A 29 8.94 1.47 16.56
N VAL A 30 9.14 0.18 16.24
CA VAL A 30 10.45 -0.42 15.99
C VAL A 30 10.53 -0.79 14.50
N THR A 31 10.86 0.21 13.67
CA THR A 31 10.74 0.13 12.20
C THR A 31 12.03 0.50 11.46
N GLN A 32 13.17 0.05 11.99
CA GLN A 32 14.51 0.48 11.54
C GLN A 32 14.75 0.33 10.03
N ASP A 33 14.36 -0.80 9.42
CA ASP A 33 14.57 -1.04 8.00
C ASP A 33 13.65 -0.18 7.12
N ALA A 34 12.37 -0.03 7.52
CA ALA A 34 11.42 0.81 6.82
C ALA A 34 11.77 2.30 6.92
N ASP A 35 12.22 2.76 8.09
CA ASP A 35 12.64 4.14 8.30
C ASP A 35 13.97 4.45 7.59
N ARG A 36 14.85 3.45 7.44
CA ARG A 36 16.08 3.59 6.63
C ARG A 36 15.76 3.80 5.15
N LEU A 37 14.73 3.13 4.62
CA LEU A 37 14.33 3.25 3.21
C LEU A 37 13.97 4.71 2.83
N ILE A 38 13.42 5.47 3.78
CA ILE A 38 13.03 6.87 3.54
C ILE A 38 14.23 7.82 3.42
N ARG A 39 15.42 7.45 3.90
CA ARG A 39 16.62 8.30 3.78
C ARG A 39 16.99 8.61 2.33
N ASP A 40 16.78 7.63 1.45
CA ASP A 40 17.04 7.73 0.01
C ASP A 40 15.74 7.63 -0.82
N GLY A 41 14.58 7.82 -0.15
CA GLY A 41 13.26 7.57 -0.71
C GLY A 41 12.28 8.72 -0.50
N VAL A 42 11.01 8.47 -0.83
CA VAL A 42 9.91 9.42 -0.66
C VAL A 42 8.81 8.78 0.17
N SER A 43 8.36 9.48 1.22
CA SER A 43 7.22 9.08 2.05
C SER A 43 6.00 9.94 1.72
N PHE A 44 4.85 9.30 1.48
CA PHE A 44 3.59 9.97 1.17
C PHE A 44 2.70 10.04 2.42
N ARG A 45 2.62 11.21 3.05
CA ARG A 45 1.81 11.43 4.27
C ARG A 45 0.30 11.23 4.06
N HIS A 46 -0.17 11.46 2.83
CA HIS A 46 -1.59 11.42 2.48
C HIS A 46 -1.87 10.34 1.41
N ALA A 47 -1.47 9.10 1.70
CA ALA A 47 -1.76 7.93 0.87
C ALA A 47 -2.98 7.18 1.44
N TYR A 48 -4.04 7.05 0.64
CA TYR A 48 -5.30 6.42 1.05
C TYR A 48 -5.57 5.14 0.27
N CYS A 49 -6.05 4.11 0.95
CA CYS A 49 -6.66 2.97 0.29
C CYS A 49 -8.03 3.36 -0.27
N GLN A 50 -8.45 2.72 -1.36
CA GLN A 50 -9.76 3.02 -1.97
C GLN A 50 -10.94 2.45 -1.18
N VAL A 51 -10.67 1.49 -0.29
CA VAL A 51 -11.63 0.83 0.58
C VAL A 51 -10.91 0.22 1.76
N ALA A 52 -11.47 0.33 2.96
CA ALA A 52 -10.89 -0.21 4.19
C ALA A 52 -11.22 -1.71 4.38
N GLU A 53 -11.01 -2.51 3.33
CA GLU A 53 -11.21 -3.96 3.35
C GLU A 53 -10.20 -4.67 2.44
N CYS A 54 -9.70 -5.84 2.87
CA CYS A 54 -8.48 -6.43 2.32
C CYS A 54 -8.59 -6.83 0.84
N THR A 55 -9.61 -7.60 0.46
CA THR A 55 -9.78 -8.07 -0.93
C THR A 55 -9.98 -6.92 -1.92
N PRO A 56 -10.97 -6.02 -1.72
CA PRO A 56 -11.23 -4.97 -2.69
C PRO A 56 -10.16 -3.86 -2.68
N SER A 57 -9.45 -3.64 -1.57
CA SER A 57 -8.30 -2.73 -1.51
C SER A 57 -7.14 -3.24 -2.38
N ARG A 58 -6.81 -4.53 -2.25
CA ARG A 58 -5.76 -5.17 -3.06
C ARG A 58 -6.15 -5.24 -4.54
N ALA A 59 -7.40 -5.54 -4.85
CA ALA A 59 -7.90 -5.54 -6.23
C ALA A 59 -7.75 -4.15 -6.86
N SER A 60 -8.15 -3.09 -6.14
CA SER A 60 -7.99 -1.72 -6.60
C SER A 60 -6.52 -1.33 -6.80
N PHE A 61 -5.65 -1.67 -5.84
CA PHE A 61 -4.23 -1.39 -5.92
C PHE A 61 -3.54 -2.08 -7.12
N LEU A 62 -3.84 -3.36 -7.38
CA LEU A 62 -3.19 -4.14 -8.44
C LEU A 62 -3.70 -3.78 -9.84
N THR A 63 -4.97 -3.39 -9.95
CA THR A 63 -5.60 -3.11 -11.25
C THR A 63 -5.57 -1.63 -11.62
N GLY A 64 -5.38 -0.74 -10.64
CA GLY A 64 -5.48 0.71 -10.81
C GLY A 64 -6.91 1.23 -10.92
N TRP A 65 -7.92 0.37 -10.81
CA TRP A 65 -9.33 0.75 -10.88
C TRP A 65 -9.92 1.03 -9.51
N TYR A 66 -10.87 1.96 -9.44
CA TYR A 66 -11.68 2.12 -8.24
C TYR A 66 -12.56 0.87 -8.00
N PRO A 67 -12.87 0.52 -6.74
CA PRO A 67 -13.71 -0.62 -6.38
C PRO A 67 -15.03 -0.74 -7.15
N HIS A 68 -15.65 0.40 -7.52
CA HIS A 68 -16.92 0.43 -8.23
C HIS A 68 -16.83 0.07 -9.72
N THR A 69 -15.64 0.11 -10.34
CA THR A 69 -15.47 -0.07 -11.79
C THR A 69 -15.80 -1.50 -12.24
N TRP A 70 -15.36 -2.50 -11.45
CA TRP A 70 -15.47 -3.93 -11.77
C TRP A 70 -16.20 -4.74 -10.69
N GLY A 71 -16.95 -4.08 -9.81
CA GLY A 71 -17.73 -4.72 -8.75
C GLY A 71 -16.90 -5.38 -7.64
N HIS A 72 -15.63 -5.01 -7.48
CA HIS A 72 -14.83 -5.40 -6.31
C HIS A 72 -15.15 -4.48 -5.12
N ARG A 73 -16.40 -4.48 -4.66
CA ARG A 73 -16.86 -3.60 -3.58
C ARG A 73 -16.73 -4.22 -2.19
N ASP A 74 -16.74 -5.55 -2.13
CA ASP A 74 -16.68 -6.32 -0.89
C ASP A 74 -15.75 -7.54 -1.01
N ARG A 75 -15.54 -8.22 0.11
CA ARG A 75 -14.75 -9.44 0.22
C ARG A 75 -15.26 -10.56 -0.68
N ARG A 76 -16.57 -10.58 -0.91
CA ARG A 76 -17.27 -11.67 -1.58
C ARG A 76 -17.12 -11.54 -3.10
N GLY A 77 -16.58 -10.42 -3.59
CA GLY A 77 -16.39 -10.17 -5.02
C GLY A 77 -17.72 -10.15 -5.77
N ARG A 78 -18.80 -9.78 -5.09
CA ARG A 78 -20.12 -9.75 -5.71
C ARG A 78 -20.24 -8.50 -6.59
N VAL A 79 -20.60 -8.76 -7.85
CA VAL A 79 -20.81 -7.77 -8.91
C VAL A 79 -22.29 -7.35 -9.02
N ASP A 80 -23.10 -7.59 -7.98
CA ASP A 80 -24.53 -7.32 -7.98
C ASP A 80 -24.89 -5.83 -7.95
#